data_AF-A0A2N2FYV2-F1
#
_entry.id   AF-A0A2N2FYV2-F1
#
_cell.length_a   1.000
_cell.length_b   1.000
_cell.length_c   1.000
_cell.angle_alpha   90.00
_cell.angle_beta   90.00
_cell.angle_gamma   90.00
#
_symmetry.space_group_name_H-M   'P 1'
#
loop_
_entity.id
_entity.type
_entity.pdbx_description
1 polymer ?
#
loop_
_entity_poly.entity_id
_entity_poly.type
_entity_poly.pdbx_seq_one_letter_code
_entity_poly.pdbx_strand_id
1 'polypeptide(L)' 'METIKTASFEYLIDLAKPKPEGGYEFVLDGSAYQIDDVLEISAIAGKHGYIVIY' A
#
# COMPACT_ATOMS: atom_id res chain seq x y z
N MET A 1 -10.55 -19.31 -11.54
CA MET A 1 -11.09 -18.17 -10.78
C MET A 1 -9.94 -17.21 -10.61
N GLU A 2 -9.99 -16.04 -11.22
CA GLU A 2 -9.04 -14.97 -10.92
C GLU A 2 -9.36 -14.46 -9.51
N THR A 3 -8.43 -14.64 -8.57
CA THR A 3 -8.60 -14.14 -7.22
C THR A 3 -8.50 -12.62 -7.27
N ILE A 4 -9.64 -11.94 -7.18
CA ILE A 4 -9.66 -10.49 -7.00
C ILE A 4 -9.06 -10.22 -5.62
N LYS A 5 -7.89 -9.58 -5.58
CA LYS A 5 -7.26 -9.15 -4.33
C LYS A 5 -7.96 -7.88 -3.86
N THR A 6 -8.70 -7.94 -2.76
CA THR A 6 -9.32 -6.74 -2.14
C THR A 6 -8.58 -6.43 -0.85
N ALA A 7 -8.25 -5.16 -0.62
CA ALA A 7 -7.64 -4.71 0.64
C ALA A 7 -8.27 -3.39 1.07
N SER A 8 -8.53 -3.25 2.37
CA SER A 8 -8.97 -1.96 2.92
C SER A 8 -7.82 -0.97 2.94
N PHE A 9 -8.14 0.30 2.70
CA PHE A 9 -7.14 1.36 2.74
C PHE A 9 -6.48 1.47 4.11
N GLU A 10 -7.25 1.34 5.19
CA GLU A 10 -6.75 1.29 6.56
C GLU A 10 -5.71 0.18 6.76
N TYR A 11 -6.00 -1.02 6.26
CA TYR A 11 -5.06 -2.15 6.34
C TYR A 11 -3.76 -1.85 5.58
N LEU A 12 -3.85 -1.23 4.41
CA LEU A 12 -2.66 -0.88 3.63
C LEU A 12 -1.85 0.24 4.30
N ILE A 13 -2.50 1.19 4.99
CA ILE A 13 -1.82 2.20 5.80
C ILE A 13 -1.10 1.55 6.98
N ASP A 14 -1.70 0.57 7.65
CA ASP A 14 -1.07 -0.15 8.77
C ASP A 14 0.21 -0.91 8.33
N LEU A 15 0.32 -1.26 7.05
CA LEU A 15 1.53 -1.84 6.46
C LEU A 15 2.62 -0.79 6.18
N ALA A 16 2.26 0.48 6.08
CA ALA A 16 3.20 1.58 5.84
C ALA A 16 3.82 2.04 7.15
N LYS A 17 5.15 1.93 7.24
CA LYS A 17 5.92 2.32 8.43
C LYS A 17 6.54 3.70 8.24
N PRO A 18 6.34 4.65 9.16
CA PRO A 18 6.99 5.96 9.05
C PRO A 18 8.52 5.80 9.14
N LYS A 19 9.23 6.54 8.29
CA LYS A 19 10.70 6.54 8.28
C LYS A 19 11.26 7.71 9.11
N PRO A 20 12.42 7.54 9.77
CA PRO A 20 13.03 8.60 10.59
C PRO A 20 13.48 9.83 9.78
N GLU A 21 13.68 9.66 8.47
CA GLU A 21 14.10 10.68 7.50
C GLU A 21 12.93 11.40 6.80
N GLY A 22 11.68 11.07 7.18
CA GLY A 22 10.46 11.55 6.54
C GLY A 22 9.85 10.52 5.59
N GLY A 23 8.55 10.65 5.33
CA GLY A 23 7.77 9.72 4.52
C GLY A 23 7.52 8.37 5.20
N TYR A 24 7.14 7.38 4.39
CA TYR A 24 6.76 6.03 4.81
C TYR A 24 7.43 4.97 3.94
N GLU A 25 7.74 3.84 4.55
CA GLU A 25 8.11 2.59 3.90
C GLU A 25 6.89 1.68 3.85
N PHE A 26 6.35 1.47 2.65
CA PHE A 26 5.20 0.61 2.41
C PHE A 26 5.66 -0.71 1.78
N VAL A 27 5.30 -1.85 2.38
CA VAL A 27 5.66 -3.17 1.86
C VAL A 27 4.41 -3.92 1.40
N LEU A 28 4.38 -4.29 0.12
CA LEU A 28 3.28 -5.04 -0.49
C LEU A 28 3.81 -6.19 -1.33
N ASP A 29 3.30 -7.40 -1.10
CA ASP A 29 3.68 -8.63 -1.81
C ASP A 29 5.22 -8.84 -1.87
N GLY A 30 5.93 -8.48 -0.78
CA GLY A 30 7.39 -8.60 -0.67
C GLY A 30 8.19 -7.50 -1.38
N SER A 31 7.52 -6.53 -2.02
CA SER A 31 8.14 -5.34 -2.60
C SER A 31 8.04 -4.16 -1.64
N ALA A 32 9.16 -3.51 -1.35
CA ALA A 32 9.21 -2.30 -0.53
C ALA A 32 9.16 -1.04 -1.42
N TYR A 33 8.35 -0.08 -1.01
CA TYR A 33 8.14 1.20 -1.66
C TYR A 33 8.41 2.32 -0.66
N GLN A 34 9.13 3.34 -1.11
CA GLN A 34 9.26 4.58 -0.35
C GLN A 34 8.24 5.56 -0.91
N ILE A 35 7.37 6.05 -0.03
CA ILE A 35 6.31 6.98 -0.36
C ILE A 35 6.41 8.17 0.58
N ASP A 36 6.09 9.36 0.09
CA ASP A 36 6.04 10.54 0.96
C ASP A 36 4.64 10.71 1.55
N ASP A 37 3.61 10.25 0.81
CA ASP A 37 2.21 10.35 1.20
C ASP A 37 1.53 8.96 1.21
N VAL A 38 0.75 8.69 2.25
CA VAL A 38 -0.08 7.49 2.38
C VAL A 38 -1.12 7.34 1.26
N LEU A 39 -1.49 8.42 0.57
CA LEU A 39 -2.38 8.36 -0.60
C LEU A 39 -1.75 7.58 -1.76
N GLU A 40 -0.42 7.53 -1.86
CA GLU A 40 0.31 6.77 -2.89
C GLU A 40 0.11 5.26 -2.75
N ILE A 41 -0.20 4.78 -1.54
CA ILE A 41 -0.50 3.38 -1.25
C ILE A 41 -1.63 2.85 -2.14
N SER A 42 -2.66 3.68 -2.37
CA SER A 42 -3.81 3.28 -3.21
C SER A 42 -3.40 3.05 -4.67
N ALA A 43 -2.51 3.89 -5.21
CA ALA A 43 -1.98 3.76 -6.55
C ALA A 43 -1.03 2.55 -6.68
N ILE A 44 -0.21 2.29 -5.66
CA ILE A 44 0.67 1.12 -5.62
C ILE A 44 -0.15 -0.17 -5.54
N ALA A 45 -1.12 -0.25 -4.63
CA ALA A 45 -2.01 -1.39 -4.49
C ALA A 45 -2.77 -1.69 -5.80
N GLY A 46 -3.30 -0.65 -6.46
CA GLY A 46 -3.95 -0.79 -7.77
C GLY A 46 -3.04 -1.38 -8.85
N LYS A 47 -1.75 -0.99 -8.89
CA LYS A 47 -0.75 -1.58 -9.81
C LYS A 47 -0.48 -3.06 -9.54
N HIS A 48 -0.64 -3.52 -8.29
CA HIS A 48 -0.56 -4.93 -7.91
C HIS A 48 -1.86 -5.71 -8.12
N GLY A 49 -2.87 -5.08 -8.70
CA GLY A 49 -4.18 -5.68 -8.96
C GLY A 49 -5.09 -5.72 -7.73
N TYR A 50 -4.80 -4.91 -6.70
CA TYR A 50 -5.69 -4.77 -5.56
C TYR A 50 -6.82 -3.80 -5.86
N ILE A 51 -8.04 -4.19 -5.48
CA ILE A 51 -9.16 -3.26 -5.35
C ILE A 51 -9.10 -2.69 -3.93
N VAL A 52 -8.81 -1.40 -3.85
CA VAL A 52 -8.77 -0.67 -2.58
C VAL A 52 -10.18 -0.27 -2.19
N ILE A 53 -10.58 -0.65 -0.98
CA ILE A 53 -11.86 -0.30 -0.37
C ILE A 53 -11.62 0.74 0.74
N TYR A 54 -12.43 1.80 0.73
CA TYR A 54 -12.36 2.94 1.65
C TYR A 54 -13.36 2.78 2.80
#